data_AF-A0A7V5BE24-F1
#
_entry.id   AF-A0A7V5BE24-F1
#
_cell.length_a   1.000
_cell.length_b   1.000
_cell.length_c   1.000
_cell.angle_alpha   90.00
_cell.angle_beta   90.00
_cell.angle_gamma   90.00
#
_symmetry.space_group_name_H-M   'P 1'
#
loop_
_entity.id
_entity.type
_entity.pdbx_description
1 polymer ?
#
loop_
_entity_poly.entity_id
_entity_poly.type
_entity_poly.pdbx_seq_one_letter_code
_entity_poly.pdbx_strand_id
1 'polypeptide(L)'
;MNTETEGRYQEKKSNGFILPIILGLLLLGAAVWAFMLQNKNKALQKDKAALSTEMVNLKEVKAQLQANVDSLESAYENLSEENTTLQGDVEEANQKAKNAARAAAKWKRKLQEANNSNASLSDQIQALLAAKGDLEASIVSLQMQNDSLKTLTVSLSEDLEQTKEDKAALQRLNASINDELKRLTLANFKATAFNVSTLQRNGKLQMRARRVKKVKVSFDLTNVPEKYQGVRPIYMVITDEKATPIKVDKVINATVKVNGQSLDIQAVEAKE
;
A
#
# COMPACT_ATOMS: atom_id res chain seq x y z
N MET A 1 -92.91 -16.23 167.77
CA MET A 1 -92.64 -16.94 169.04
C MET A 1 -92.69 -18.42 168.73
N ASN A 2 -91.56 -19.12 168.89
CA ASN A 2 -91.41 -20.59 168.80
C ASN A 2 -91.68 -21.18 167.38
N THR A 3 -91.08 -22.30 166.95
CA THR A 3 -89.84 -23.02 167.35
C THR A 3 -89.32 -23.82 166.14
N GLU A 4 -88.22 -24.55 166.33
CA GLU A 4 -87.71 -25.69 165.53
C GLU A 4 -88.80 -26.76 165.26
N THR A 5 -88.66 -27.80 164.41
CA THR A 5 -87.46 -28.64 164.14
C THR A 5 -87.42 -29.33 162.76
N GLU A 6 -86.30 -30.00 162.53
CA GLU A 6 -85.81 -30.74 161.34
C GLU A 6 -86.61 -31.99 160.88
N GLY A 7 -86.22 -32.54 159.72
CA GLY A 7 -86.55 -33.91 159.30
C GLY A 7 -85.99 -34.34 157.92
N ARG A 8 -84.88 -35.11 157.89
CA ARG A 8 -84.42 -35.91 156.71
C ARG A 8 -84.94 -37.37 156.89
N TYR A 9 -84.98 -38.32 155.95
CA TYR A 9 -84.23 -38.74 154.73
C TYR A 9 -85.20 -39.63 153.86
N GLN A 10 -85.00 -40.12 152.62
CA GLN A 10 -84.03 -39.99 151.50
C GLN A 10 -84.60 -40.64 150.20
N GLU A 11 -83.87 -40.52 149.08
CA GLU A 11 -83.76 -41.42 147.91
C GLU A 11 -84.90 -41.55 146.85
N LYS A 12 -84.55 -41.19 145.59
CA LYS A 12 -84.37 -42.10 144.40
C LYS A 12 -85.21 -41.81 143.13
N LYS A 13 -84.52 -41.29 142.08
CA LYS A 13 -84.90 -41.20 140.63
C LYS A 13 -86.18 -40.40 140.29
N SER A 14 -86.26 -39.62 139.20
CA SER A 14 -85.63 -39.74 137.87
C SER A 14 -85.49 -38.39 137.13
N ASN A 15 -84.70 -38.36 136.04
CA ASN A 15 -84.52 -37.18 135.18
C ASN A 15 -85.56 -37.14 134.04
N GLY A 16 -85.93 -35.94 133.57
CA GLY A 16 -86.89 -35.76 132.47
C GLY A 16 -86.47 -34.70 131.43
N PHE A 17 -86.63 -33.41 131.75
CA PHE A 17 -86.84 -32.38 130.70
C PHE A 17 -85.71 -31.36 130.44
N ILE A 18 -84.66 -31.27 131.26
CA ILE A 18 -83.55 -30.33 131.01
C ILE A 18 -82.56 -30.90 129.97
N LEU A 19 -82.25 -32.20 130.03
CA LEU A 19 -81.38 -32.87 129.06
C LEU A 19 -81.80 -32.67 127.60
N PRO A 20 -83.06 -32.91 127.17
CA PRO A 20 -83.44 -32.79 125.77
C PRO A 20 -83.35 -31.35 125.23
N ILE A 21 -83.50 -30.32 126.09
CA ILE A 21 -83.36 -28.91 125.66
C ILE A 21 -81.89 -28.58 125.38
N ILE A 22 -80.98 -28.98 126.27
CA ILE A 22 -79.53 -28.80 126.08
C ILE A 22 -79.05 -29.64 124.89
N LEU A 23 -79.53 -30.88 124.74
CA LEU A 23 -79.23 -31.75 123.60
C LEU A 23 -79.75 -31.16 122.28
N GLY A 24 -80.93 -30.53 122.29
CA GLY A 24 -81.52 -29.84 121.14
C GLY A 24 -80.74 -28.60 120.73
N LEU A 25 -80.32 -27.76 121.69
CA LEU A 25 -79.43 -26.63 121.42
C LEU A 25 -78.06 -27.07 120.89
N LEU A 26 -77.50 -28.16 121.44
CA LEU A 26 -76.25 -28.74 120.96
C LEU A 26 -76.39 -29.34 119.55
N LEU A 27 -77.52 -29.98 119.24
CA LEU A 27 -77.87 -30.46 117.89
C LEU A 27 -78.04 -29.31 116.89
N LEU A 28 -78.68 -28.20 117.29
CA LEU A 28 -78.80 -27.00 116.45
C LEU A 28 -77.44 -26.34 116.21
N GLY A 29 -76.60 -26.22 117.25
CA GLY A 29 -75.22 -25.76 117.13
C GLY A 29 -74.38 -26.66 116.20
N ALA A 30 -74.52 -27.98 116.35
CA ALA A 30 -73.88 -28.96 115.47
C ALA A 30 -74.41 -28.89 114.02
N ALA A 31 -75.70 -28.62 113.82
CA ALA A 31 -76.29 -28.45 112.49
C ALA A 31 -75.81 -27.15 111.80
N VAL A 32 -75.72 -26.03 112.53
CA VAL A 32 -75.15 -24.78 112.01
C VAL A 32 -73.66 -24.94 111.73
N TRP A 33 -72.91 -25.60 112.60
CA TRP A 33 -71.49 -25.90 112.37
C TRP A 33 -71.28 -26.86 111.18
N ALA A 34 -72.11 -27.90 111.05
CA ALA A 34 -72.09 -28.81 109.91
C ALA A 34 -72.45 -28.10 108.60
N PHE A 35 -73.41 -27.17 108.60
CA PHE A 35 -73.75 -26.35 107.44
C PHE A 35 -72.60 -25.38 107.10
N MET A 36 -71.98 -24.74 108.08
CA MET A 36 -70.81 -23.88 107.87
C MET A 36 -69.60 -24.68 107.34
N LEU A 37 -69.36 -25.88 107.88
CA LEU A 37 -68.31 -26.80 107.45
C LEU A 37 -68.61 -27.35 106.04
N GLN A 38 -69.86 -27.68 105.73
CA GLN A 38 -70.26 -28.11 104.39
C GLN A 38 -70.10 -26.96 103.37
N ASN A 39 -70.41 -25.72 103.74
CA ASN A 39 -70.19 -24.56 102.88
C ASN A 39 -68.70 -24.23 102.71
N LYS A 40 -67.87 -24.37 103.77
CA LYS A 40 -66.40 -24.29 103.67
C LYS A 40 -65.82 -25.40 102.81
N ASN A 41 -66.32 -26.64 102.93
CA ASN A 41 -65.90 -27.76 102.09
C ASN A 41 -66.34 -27.57 100.63
N LYS A 42 -67.55 -27.06 100.37
CA LYS A 42 -68.02 -26.67 99.02
C LYS A 42 -67.17 -25.55 98.42
N ALA A 43 -66.78 -24.54 99.21
CA ALA A 43 -65.86 -23.49 98.77
C ALA A 43 -64.48 -24.07 98.44
N LEU A 44 -63.85 -24.82 99.36
CA LEU A 44 -62.56 -25.47 99.12
C LEU A 44 -62.59 -26.50 97.98
N GLN A 45 -63.73 -27.15 97.71
CA GLN A 45 -63.92 -27.98 96.51
C GLN A 45 -64.00 -27.13 95.24
N LYS A 46 -64.72 -26.00 95.26
CA LYS A 46 -64.76 -25.04 94.13
C LYS A 46 -63.39 -24.44 93.85
N ASP A 47 -62.64 -24.06 94.88
CA ASP A 47 -61.31 -23.46 94.75
C ASP A 47 -60.29 -24.49 94.25
N LYS A 48 -60.35 -25.74 94.74
CA LYS A 48 -59.55 -26.85 94.18
C LYS A 48 -59.94 -27.20 92.74
N ALA A 49 -61.21 -27.13 92.38
CA ALA A 49 -61.65 -27.33 91.00
C ALA A 49 -61.13 -26.21 90.10
N ALA A 50 -61.27 -24.95 90.51
CA ALA A 50 -60.74 -23.78 89.78
C ALA A 50 -59.21 -23.86 89.60
N LEU A 51 -58.46 -24.15 90.66
CA LEU A 51 -57.01 -24.34 90.60
C LEU A 51 -56.60 -25.55 89.74
N SER A 52 -57.41 -26.60 89.70
CA SER A 52 -57.19 -27.74 88.81
C SER A 52 -57.46 -27.37 87.34
N THR A 53 -58.50 -26.59 87.05
CA THR A 53 -58.76 -26.03 85.71
C THR A 53 -57.63 -25.08 85.29
N GLU A 54 -57.19 -24.19 86.18
CA GLU A 54 -56.05 -23.30 85.93
C GLU A 54 -54.76 -24.09 85.66
N MET A 55 -54.47 -25.14 86.44
CA MET A 55 -53.32 -26.02 86.17
C MET A 55 -53.45 -26.77 84.84
N VAL A 56 -54.65 -27.17 84.41
CA VAL A 56 -54.88 -27.77 83.08
C VAL A 56 -54.63 -26.74 81.98
N ASN A 57 -55.22 -25.55 82.08
CA ASN A 57 -55.04 -24.46 81.13
C ASN A 57 -53.56 -24.03 81.04
N LEU A 58 -52.85 -23.96 82.17
CA LEU A 58 -51.42 -23.61 82.22
C LEU A 58 -50.55 -24.71 81.60
N LYS A 59 -50.93 -25.99 81.74
CA LYS A 59 -50.28 -27.12 81.03
C LYS A 59 -50.55 -27.07 79.53
N GLU A 60 -51.76 -26.71 79.12
CA GLU A 60 -52.12 -26.55 77.71
C GLU A 60 -51.35 -25.38 77.07
N VAL A 61 -51.36 -24.19 77.70
CA VAL A 61 -50.57 -23.04 77.27
C VAL A 61 -49.07 -23.36 77.26
N LYS A 62 -48.55 -24.14 78.23
CA LYS A 62 -47.17 -24.61 78.18
C LYS A 62 -46.91 -25.54 76.98
N ALA A 63 -47.82 -26.47 76.68
CA ALA A 63 -47.69 -27.39 75.56
C ALA A 63 -47.78 -26.67 74.21
N GLN A 64 -48.70 -25.71 74.07
CA GLN A 64 -48.80 -24.83 72.91
C GLN A 64 -47.55 -23.96 72.75
N LEU A 65 -47.04 -23.36 73.84
CA LEU A 65 -45.81 -22.57 73.80
C LEU A 65 -44.58 -23.43 73.45
N GLN A 66 -44.50 -24.65 73.96
CA GLN A 66 -43.44 -25.59 73.59
C GLN A 66 -43.53 -25.93 72.09
N ALA A 67 -44.69 -26.35 71.58
CA ALA A 67 -44.88 -26.63 70.16
C ALA A 67 -44.59 -25.41 69.25
N ASN A 68 -44.89 -24.20 69.72
CA ASN A 68 -44.54 -22.95 69.02
C ASN A 68 -43.03 -22.67 69.04
N VAL A 69 -42.31 -23.02 70.11
CA VAL A 69 -40.84 -22.93 70.18
C VAL A 69 -40.21 -23.98 69.27
N ASP A 70 -40.62 -25.25 69.38
CA ASP A 70 -40.15 -26.35 68.53
C ASP A 70 -40.35 -26.03 67.03
N SER A 71 -41.51 -25.45 66.68
CA SER A 71 -41.81 -25.00 65.31
C SER A 71 -41.02 -23.75 64.88
N LEU A 72 -40.67 -22.85 65.80
CA LEU A 72 -39.87 -21.66 65.51
C LEU A 72 -38.39 -22.00 65.35
N GLU A 73 -37.88 -22.96 66.15
CA GLU A 73 -36.54 -23.51 66.03
C GLU A 73 -36.36 -24.19 64.67
N SER A 74 -37.29 -25.08 64.27
CA SER A 74 -37.28 -25.67 62.92
C SER A 74 -37.41 -24.62 61.81
N ALA A 75 -38.26 -23.60 61.96
CA ALA A 75 -38.35 -22.51 60.98
C ALA A 75 -37.04 -21.69 60.87
N TYR A 76 -36.33 -21.50 61.99
CA TYR A 76 -35.04 -20.83 62.03
C TYR A 76 -33.91 -21.67 61.42
N GLU A 77 -33.88 -22.99 61.66
CA GLU A 77 -32.93 -23.91 61.01
C GLU A 77 -33.11 -23.90 59.49
N ASN A 78 -34.34 -24.06 59.00
CA ASN A 78 -34.66 -23.99 57.57
C ASN A 78 -34.25 -22.65 56.95
N LEU A 79 -34.55 -21.53 57.62
CA LEU A 79 -34.17 -20.18 57.16
C LEU A 79 -32.65 -19.98 57.18
N SER A 80 -31.94 -20.59 58.12
CA SER A 80 -30.47 -20.55 58.17
C SER A 80 -29.85 -21.35 57.01
N GLU A 81 -30.36 -22.56 56.73
CA GLU A 81 -29.91 -23.37 55.59
C GLU A 81 -30.20 -22.66 54.25
N GLU A 82 -31.40 -22.10 54.08
CA GLU A 82 -31.77 -21.30 52.91
C GLU A 82 -30.83 -20.09 52.74
N ASN A 83 -30.54 -19.34 53.79
CA ASN A 83 -29.60 -18.21 53.71
C ASN A 83 -28.18 -18.65 53.32
N THR A 84 -27.67 -19.78 53.85
CA THR A 84 -26.35 -20.29 53.44
C THR A 84 -26.33 -20.76 51.98
N THR A 85 -27.42 -21.35 51.50
CA THR A 85 -27.59 -21.79 50.11
C THR A 85 -27.64 -20.57 49.17
N LEU A 86 -28.51 -19.60 49.47
CA LEU A 86 -28.63 -18.36 48.71
C LEU A 86 -27.33 -17.55 48.68
N GLN A 87 -26.56 -17.53 49.77
CA GLN A 87 -25.24 -16.88 49.79
C GLN A 87 -24.24 -17.59 48.86
N GLY A 88 -24.29 -18.92 48.78
CA GLY A 88 -23.51 -19.72 47.82
C GLY A 88 -23.90 -19.44 46.37
N ASP A 89 -25.20 -19.51 46.06
CA ASP A 89 -25.76 -19.24 44.73
C ASP A 89 -25.46 -17.82 44.25
N VAL A 90 -25.55 -16.83 45.15
CA VAL A 90 -25.23 -15.43 44.84
C VAL A 90 -23.76 -15.26 44.47
N GLU A 91 -22.80 -15.85 45.21
CA GLU A 91 -21.38 -15.72 44.82
C GLU A 91 -21.03 -16.57 43.59
N GLU A 92 -21.67 -17.72 43.36
CA GLU A 92 -21.48 -18.48 42.12
C GLU A 92 -22.03 -17.72 40.91
N ALA A 93 -23.22 -17.12 41.02
CA ALA A 93 -23.80 -16.24 40.00
C ALA A 93 -22.94 -14.99 39.76
N ASN A 94 -22.42 -14.37 40.82
CA ASN A 94 -21.49 -13.24 40.77
C ASN A 94 -20.20 -13.63 40.03
N GLN A 95 -19.65 -14.83 40.31
CA GLN A 95 -18.45 -15.35 39.64
C GLN A 95 -18.71 -15.73 38.18
N LYS A 96 -19.86 -16.33 37.85
CA LYS A 96 -20.32 -16.56 36.48
C LYS A 96 -20.43 -15.24 35.71
N ALA A 97 -21.02 -14.20 36.31
CA ALA A 97 -21.13 -12.87 35.73
C ALA A 97 -19.76 -12.18 35.51
N LYS A 98 -18.87 -12.21 36.51
CA LYS A 98 -17.47 -11.73 36.40
C LYS A 98 -16.74 -12.40 35.23
N ASN A 99 -16.90 -13.72 35.07
CA ASN A 99 -16.27 -14.49 34.00
C ASN A 99 -16.88 -14.21 32.63
N ALA A 100 -18.20 -14.10 32.53
CA ALA A 100 -18.89 -13.70 31.29
C ALA A 100 -18.47 -12.28 30.83
N ALA A 101 -18.39 -11.32 31.75
CA ALA A 101 -17.93 -9.96 31.46
C ALA A 101 -16.47 -9.93 30.97
N ARG A 102 -15.58 -10.72 31.59
CA ARG A 102 -14.18 -10.90 31.14
C ARG A 102 -14.10 -11.52 29.74
N ALA A 103 -14.93 -12.51 29.45
CA ALA A 103 -15.01 -13.13 28.12
C ALA A 103 -15.52 -12.14 27.07
N ALA A 104 -16.60 -11.40 27.34
CA ALA A 104 -17.15 -10.37 26.47
C ALA A 104 -16.12 -9.26 26.17
N ALA A 105 -15.38 -8.80 27.18
CA ALA A 105 -14.29 -7.82 27.01
C ALA A 105 -13.16 -8.37 26.12
N LYS A 106 -12.79 -9.64 26.26
CA LYS A 106 -11.79 -10.31 25.42
C LYS A 106 -12.26 -10.43 23.96
N TRP A 107 -13.52 -10.79 23.74
CA TRP A 107 -14.12 -10.85 22.40
C TRP A 107 -14.24 -9.48 21.75
N LYS A 108 -14.64 -8.43 22.50
CA LYS A 108 -14.69 -7.06 21.99
C LYS A 108 -13.33 -6.56 21.53
N ARG A 109 -12.27 -6.82 22.31
CA ARG A 109 -10.88 -6.48 21.92
C ARG A 109 -10.46 -7.21 20.63
N LYS A 110 -10.68 -8.53 20.54
CA LYS A 110 -10.42 -9.31 19.33
C LYS A 110 -11.17 -8.81 18.10
N LEU A 111 -12.41 -8.37 18.26
CA LEU A 111 -13.21 -7.82 17.17
C LEU A 111 -12.69 -6.46 16.69
N GLN A 112 -12.24 -5.59 17.60
CA GLN A 112 -11.58 -4.34 17.24
C GLN A 112 -10.24 -4.58 16.54
N GLU A 113 -9.43 -5.51 17.04
CA GLU A 113 -8.17 -5.94 16.44
C GLU A 113 -8.36 -6.52 15.02
N ALA A 114 -9.35 -7.39 14.83
CA ALA A 114 -9.72 -7.94 13.52
C ALA A 114 -10.25 -6.87 12.56
N ASN A 115 -11.07 -5.93 13.03
CA ASN A 115 -11.56 -4.82 12.21
C ASN A 115 -10.43 -3.89 11.77
N ASN A 116 -9.49 -3.56 12.67
CA ASN A 116 -8.33 -2.74 12.33
C ASN A 116 -7.41 -3.45 11.32
N SER A 117 -7.23 -4.77 11.47
CA SER A 117 -6.49 -5.60 10.50
C SER A 117 -7.18 -5.62 9.14
N ASN A 118 -8.50 -5.86 9.09
CA ASN A 118 -9.28 -5.84 7.86
C ASN A 118 -9.27 -4.47 7.15
N ALA A 119 -9.28 -3.36 7.90
CA ALA A 119 -9.13 -2.02 7.35
C ALA A 119 -7.74 -1.87 6.70
N SER A 120 -6.67 -2.19 7.43
CA SER A 120 -5.29 -2.14 6.90
C SER A 120 -5.07 -3.03 5.67
N LEU A 121 -5.69 -4.21 5.63
CA LEU A 121 -5.68 -5.09 4.45
C LEU A 121 -6.46 -4.49 3.27
N SER A 122 -7.58 -3.80 3.54
CA SER A 122 -8.36 -3.11 2.50
C SER A 122 -7.60 -1.91 1.92
N ASP A 123 -6.85 -1.18 2.73
CA ASP A 123 -5.98 -0.09 2.29
C ASP A 123 -4.80 -0.61 1.46
N GLN A 124 -4.18 -1.73 1.88
CA GLN A 124 -3.13 -2.42 1.11
C GLN A 124 -3.65 -2.92 -0.24
N ILE A 125 -4.86 -3.48 -0.30
CA ILE A 125 -5.49 -3.92 -1.56
C ILE A 125 -5.73 -2.72 -2.49
N GLN A 126 -6.22 -1.59 -1.98
CA GLN A 126 -6.39 -0.36 -2.78
C GLN A 126 -5.06 0.16 -3.31
N ALA A 127 -4.01 0.19 -2.49
CA ALA A 127 -2.67 0.61 -2.91
C ALA A 127 -2.08 -0.31 -4.00
N LEU A 128 -2.28 -1.64 -3.87
CA LEU A 128 -1.85 -2.62 -4.88
C LEU A 128 -2.64 -2.49 -6.19
N LEU A 129 -3.94 -2.18 -6.13
CA LEU A 129 -4.76 -1.95 -7.32
C LEU A 129 -4.36 -0.66 -8.05
N ALA A 130 -4.04 0.42 -7.32
CA ALA A 130 -3.50 1.65 -7.89
C ALA A 130 -2.14 1.40 -8.58
N ALA A 131 -1.19 0.79 -7.87
CA ALA A 131 0.12 0.46 -8.42
C ALA A 131 0.05 -0.49 -9.63
N LYS A 132 -0.92 -1.41 -9.66
CA LYS A 132 -1.21 -2.24 -10.83
C LYS A 132 -1.65 -1.39 -12.02
N GLY A 133 -2.56 -0.43 -11.83
CA GLY A 133 -3.03 0.47 -12.87
C GLY A 133 -1.90 1.33 -13.45
N ASP A 134 -1.03 1.87 -12.60
CA ASP A 134 0.14 2.65 -13.01
C ASP A 134 1.13 1.81 -13.84
N LEU A 135 1.34 0.54 -13.46
CA LEU A 135 2.18 -0.41 -14.21
C LEU A 135 1.54 -0.80 -15.55
N GLU A 136 0.23 -1.05 -15.61
CA GLU A 136 -0.48 -1.36 -16.85
C GLU A 136 -0.43 -0.18 -17.83
N ALA A 137 -0.64 1.05 -17.36
CA ALA A 137 -0.49 2.26 -18.15
C ALA A 137 0.96 2.45 -18.63
N SER A 138 1.95 2.17 -17.78
CA SER A 138 3.37 2.23 -18.12
C SER A 138 3.76 1.20 -19.21
N ILE A 139 3.23 -0.02 -19.13
CA ILE A 139 3.44 -1.07 -20.13
C ILE A 139 2.87 -0.65 -21.50
N VAL A 140 1.64 -0.11 -21.54
CA VAL A 140 1.02 0.38 -22.78
C VAL A 140 1.84 1.55 -23.37
N SER A 141 2.30 2.48 -22.53
CA SER A 141 3.19 3.57 -22.97
C SER A 141 4.50 3.06 -23.58
N LEU A 142 5.16 2.09 -22.93
CA LEU A 142 6.38 1.48 -23.43
C LEU A 142 6.16 0.66 -24.71
N GLN A 143 5.00 0.01 -24.88
CA GLN A 143 4.63 -0.69 -26.12
C GLN A 143 4.49 0.30 -27.28
N MET A 144 3.71 1.38 -27.12
CA MET A 144 3.57 2.43 -28.13
C MET A 144 4.92 3.08 -28.51
N GLN A 145 5.78 3.32 -27.53
CA GLN A 145 7.14 3.84 -27.78
C GLN A 145 8.00 2.84 -28.56
N ASN A 146 7.98 1.55 -28.21
CA ASN A 146 8.72 0.51 -28.94
C ASN A 146 8.23 0.36 -30.38
N ASP A 147 6.92 0.40 -30.63
CA ASP A 147 6.38 0.27 -31.99
C ASP A 147 6.67 1.51 -32.84
N SER A 148 6.57 2.72 -32.25
CA SER A 148 7.03 3.97 -32.89
C SER A 148 8.52 3.92 -33.25
N LEU A 149 9.38 3.42 -32.35
CA LEU A 149 10.81 3.24 -32.60
C LEU A 149 11.11 2.21 -33.70
N LYS A 150 10.34 1.11 -33.79
CA LYS A 150 10.44 0.15 -34.90
C LYS A 150 10.11 0.83 -36.24
N THR A 151 8.98 1.53 -36.33
CA THR A 151 8.58 2.26 -37.55
C THR A 151 9.64 3.28 -37.96
N LEU A 152 10.18 4.05 -37.02
CA LEU A 152 11.26 5.01 -37.29
C LEU A 152 12.55 4.32 -37.74
N THR A 153 12.89 3.17 -37.17
CA THR A 153 14.09 2.39 -37.56
C THR A 153 13.95 1.80 -38.96
N VAL A 154 12.74 1.38 -39.37
CA VAL A 154 12.48 0.95 -40.75
C VAL A 154 12.64 2.13 -41.72
N SER A 155 11.95 3.25 -41.48
CA SER A 155 12.08 4.47 -42.31
C SER A 155 13.54 4.91 -42.47
N LEU A 156 14.27 5.03 -41.36
CA LEU A 156 15.69 5.43 -41.38
C LEU A 156 16.60 4.42 -42.08
N SER A 157 16.21 3.15 -42.18
CA SER A 157 16.94 2.14 -42.95
C SER A 157 16.67 2.30 -44.46
N GLU A 158 15.42 2.55 -44.84
CA GLU A 158 15.01 2.81 -46.22
C GLU A 158 15.63 4.12 -46.76
N ASP A 159 15.56 5.21 -45.98
CA ASP A 159 16.22 6.50 -46.27
C ASP A 159 17.74 6.34 -46.46
N LEU A 160 18.37 5.47 -45.66
CA LEU A 160 19.81 5.23 -45.69
C LEU A 160 20.25 4.41 -46.91
N GLU A 161 19.47 3.43 -47.36
CA GLU A 161 19.74 2.74 -48.63
C GLU A 161 19.48 3.66 -49.83
N GLN A 162 18.38 4.43 -49.86
CA GLN A 162 18.15 5.42 -50.94
C GLN A 162 19.30 6.44 -51.02
N THR A 163 19.77 6.95 -49.87
CA THR A 163 20.92 7.87 -49.81
C THR A 163 22.21 7.24 -50.33
N LYS A 164 22.41 5.92 -50.17
CA LYS A 164 23.55 5.20 -50.77
C LYS A 164 23.41 5.07 -52.28
N GLU A 165 22.22 4.74 -52.79
CA GLU A 165 21.96 4.62 -54.22
C GLU A 165 22.14 5.96 -54.94
N ASP A 166 21.56 7.04 -54.40
CA ASP A 166 21.70 8.41 -54.91
C ASP A 166 23.17 8.84 -54.94
N LYS A 167 23.91 8.56 -53.86
CA LYS A 167 25.35 8.84 -53.79
C LYS A 167 26.14 8.06 -54.83
N ALA A 168 25.81 6.78 -55.08
CA ALA A 168 26.44 5.98 -56.13
C ALA A 168 26.08 6.49 -57.53
N ALA A 169 24.84 6.93 -57.76
CA ALA A 169 24.41 7.54 -59.01
C ALA A 169 25.15 8.86 -59.28
N LEU A 170 25.24 9.74 -58.28
CA LEU A 170 26.00 10.99 -58.35
C LEU A 170 27.50 10.76 -58.59
N GLN A 171 28.10 9.72 -58.01
CA GLN A 171 29.49 9.35 -58.29
C GLN A 171 29.68 8.89 -59.74
N ARG A 172 28.78 8.05 -60.28
CA ARG A 172 28.80 7.64 -61.70
C ARG A 172 28.63 8.82 -62.65
N LEU A 173 27.70 9.74 -62.35
CA LEU A 173 27.45 10.94 -63.13
C LEU A 173 28.67 11.88 -63.14
N ASN A 174 29.28 12.13 -61.97
CA ASN A 174 30.49 12.93 -61.87
C ASN A 174 31.67 12.31 -62.64
N ALA A 175 31.83 10.98 -62.63
CA ALA A 175 32.85 10.31 -63.45
C ALA A 175 32.61 10.57 -64.95
N SER A 176 31.39 10.35 -65.43
CA SER A 176 30.99 10.59 -66.82
C SER A 176 31.26 12.03 -67.28
N ILE A 177 30.83 13.02 -66.49
CA ILE A 177 31.06 14.45 -66.77
C ILE A 177 32.57 14.77 -66.84
N ASN A 178 33.38 14.21 -65.93
CA ASN A 178 34.83 14.43 -65.94
C ASN A 178 35.51 13.81 -67.18
N ASP A 179 35.06 12.66 -67.67
CA ASP A 179 35.61 12.04 -68.87
C ASP A 179 35.16 12.75 -70.16
N GLU A 180 33.93 13.25 -70.22
CA GLU A 180 33.48 14.15 -71.29
C GLU A 180 34.28 15.46 -71.29
N LEU A 181 34.55 16.07 -70.13
CA LEU A 181 35.35 17.28 -70.03
C LEU A 181 36.80 17.06 -70.51
N LYS A 182 37.42 15.90 -70.23
CA LYS A 182 38.72 15.51 -70.79
C LYS A 182 38.66 15.42 -72.31
N ARG A 183 37.63 14.74 -72.86
CA ARG A 183 37.41 14.59 -74.31
C ARG A 183 37.28 15.96 -75.00
N LEU A 184 36.48 16.86 -74.46
CA LEU A 184 36.24 18.19 -75.04
C LEU A 184 37.46 19.11 -74.93
N THR A 185 38.22 19.06 -73.83
CA THR A 185 39.40 19.92 -73.65
C THR A 185 40.58 19.52 -74.54
N LEU A 186 40.76 18.23 -74.84
CA LEU A 186 41.80 17.78 -75.78
C LEU A 186 41.53 18.18 -77.24
N ALA A 187 40.26 18.32 -77.64
CA ALA A 187 39.87 18.59 -79.02
C ALA A 187 40.04 20.06 -79.48
N ASN A 188 40.26 21.01 -78.55
CA ASN A 188 40.04 22.44 -78.80
C ASN A 188 41.29 23.30 -79.06
N PHE A 189 42.51 22.81 -78.85
CA PHE A 189 43.74 23.60 -79.06
C PHE A 189 44.15 23.69 -80.53
N LYS A 190 43.36 24.43 -81.34
CA LYS A 190 43.64 24.64 -82.76
C LYS A 190 44.35 25.97 -83.00
N ALA A 191 45.62 25.91 -83.35
CA ALA A 191 46.34 27.06 -83.90
C ALA A 191 45.84 27.37 -85.32
N THR A 192 45.66 28.66 -85.61
CA THR A 192 45.08 29.19 -86.85
C THR A 192 45.86 30.42 -87.35
N ALA A 193 45.54 30.92 -88.55
CA ALA A 193 46.15 32.11 -89.14
C ALA A 193 47.70 32.12 -89.19
N PHE A 194 48.32 30.95 -89.44
CA PHE A 194 49.78 30.82 -89.59
C PHE A 194 50.33 31.69 -90.73
N ASN A 195 51.02 32.76 -90.37
CA ASN A 195 51.77 33.64 -91.24
C ASN A 195 53.27 33.37 -91.04
N VAL A 196 53.92 32.81 -92.07
CA VAL A 196 55.35 32.49 -92.06
C VAL A 196 56.08 33.40 -93.05
N SER A 197 57.12 34.10 -92.57
CA SER A 197 57.89 35.05 -93.37
C SER A 197 59.40 34.87 -93.17
N THR A 198 60.15 34.94 -94.28
CA THR A 198 61.59 34.69 -94.29
C THR A 198 62.38 36.00 -94.35
N LEU A 199 63.37 36.16 -93.47
CA LEU A 199 64.09 37.42 -93.26
C LEU A 199 65.61 37.28 -93.45
N GLN A 200 66.25 38.34 -93.94
CA GLN A 200 67.71 38.54 -93.86
C GLN A 200 68.16 38.81 -92.41
N ARG A 201 69.48 38.78 -92.16
CA ARG A 201 70.09 39.13 -90.86
C ARG A 201 69.75 40.56 -90.38
N ASN A 202 69.40 41.46 -91.31
CA ASN A 202 69.01 42.85 -91.05
C ASN A 202 67.48 43.04 -90.89
N GLY A 203 66.72 41.96 -90.70
CA GLY A 203 65.26 42.00 -90.52
C GLY A 203 64.44 42.27 -91.79
N LYS A 204 65.05 42.54 -92.95
CA LYS A 204 64.31 42.78 -94.20
C LYS A 204 63.78 41.45 -94.79
N LEU A 205 62.57 41.51 -95.36
CA LEU A 205 61.93 40.38 -96.06
C LEU A 205 62.83 39.85 -97.19
N GLN A 206 62.86 38.53 -97.35
CA GLN A 206 63.83 37.85 -98.20
C GLN A 206 63.26 36.60 -98.87
N MET A 207 62.96 36.69 -100.16
CA MET A 207 62.36 35.60 -100.94
C MET A 207 63.36 34.52 -101.38
N ARG A 208 64.66 34.84 -101.57
CA ARG A 208 65.65 33.82 -101.99
C ARG A 208 66.19 33.06 -100.78
N ALA A 209 65.79 31.79 -100.64
CA ALA A 209 66.14 30.87 -99.54
C ALA A 209 67.62 30.91 -99.12
N ARG A 210 68.57 30.86 -100.07
CA ARG A 210 70.04 30.90 -99.80
C ARG A 210 70.53 32.14 -99.02
N ARG A 211 69.71 33.21 -98.89
CA ARG A 211 70.04 34.43 -98.13
C ARG A 211 69.16 34.64 -96.88
N VAL A 212 68.27 33.71 -96.55
CA VAL A 212 67.45 33.75 -95.32
C VAL A 212 68.33 33.44 -94.11
N LYS A 213 68.10 34.15 -93.00
CA LYS A 213 68.84 34.01 -91.73
C LYS A 213 67.98 34.13 -90.45
N LYS A 214 66.77 34.70 -90.52
CA LYS A 214 65.73 34.53 -89.50
C LYS A 214 64.43 34.08 -90.19
N VAL A 215 63.56 33.40 -89.47
CA VAL A 215 62.16 33.15 -89.86
C VAL A 215 61.27 33.83 -88.81
N LYS A 216 60.29 34.61 -89.24
CA LYS A 216 59.24 35.16 -88.38
C LYS A 216 57.95 34.39 -88.64
N VAL A 217 57.46 33.71 -87.61
CA VAL A 217 56.16 33.04 -87.59
C VAL A 217 55.21 33.86 -86.72
N SER A 218 53.95 33.91 -87.09
CA SER A 218 52.86 34.48 -86.28
C SER A 218 51.61 33.63 -86.51
N PHE A 219 50.85 33.37 -85.46
CA PHE A 219 49.67 32.50 -85.49
C PHE A 219 48.75 32.85 -84.31
N ASP A 220 47.47 32.57 -84.46
CA ASP A 220 46.45 32.81 -83.44
C ASP A 220 46.04 31.49 -82.78
N LEU A 221 45.89 31.50 -81.45
CA LEU A 221 45.33 30.39 -80.69
C LEU A 221 43.88 30.72 -80.32
N THR A 222 42.92 29.99 -80.90
CA THR A 222 41.51 30.11 -80.53
C THR A 222 41.19 29.25 -79.31
N ASN A 223 40.13 29.62 -78.58
CA ASN A 223 39.54 28.85 -77.47
C ASN A 223 40.51 28.45 -76.32
N VAL A 224 41.57 29.23 -76.07
CA VAL A 224 42.51 28.98 -74.96
C VAL A 224 41.81 29.20 -73.60
N PRO A 225 41.65 28.17 -72.75
CA PRO A 225 41.04 28.32 -71.43
C PRO A 225 41.83 29.28 -70.54
N GLU A 226 41.14 30.07 -69.72
CA GLU A 226 41.70 31.13 -68.87
C GLU A 226 42.97 30.72 -68.10
N LYS A 227 42.97 29.54 -67.48
CA LYS A 227 44.13 28.97 -66.76
C LYS A 227 45.42 28.82 -67.58
N TYR A 228 45.33 28.82 -68.91
CA TYR A 228 46.45 28.72 -69.86
C TYR A 228 46.78 30.04 -70.56
N GLN A 229 46.02 31.10 -70.34
CA GLN A 229 46.32 32.44 -70.87
C GLN A 229 47.51 33.08 -70.13
N GLY A 230 47.92 34.28 -70.58
CA GLY A 230 49.09 35.01 -70.08
C GLY A 230 50.40 34.62 -70.78
N VAL A 231 51.53 35.13 -70.25
CA VAL A 231 52.86 34.85 -70.80
C VAL A 231 53.25 33.40 -70.52
N ARG A 232 53.41 32.60 -71.58
CA ARG A 232 53.79 31.18 -71.51
C ARG A 232 54.94 30.89 -72.49
N PRO A 233 55.88 29.99 -72.17
CA PRO A 233 56.87 29.52 -73.13
C PRO A 233 56.18 28.72 -74.24
N ILE A 234 56.48 29.05 -75.50
CA ILE A 234 55.97 28.35 -76.68
C ILE A 234 57.14 27.66 -77.37
N TYR A 235 57.00 26.36 -77.61
CA TYR A 235 57.99 25.56 -78.33
C TYR A 235 57.50 25.30 -79.76
N MET A 236 58.33 25.64 -80.74
CA MET A 236 58.05 25.43 -82.17
C MET A 236 59.09 24.49 -82.77
N VAL A 237 58.63 23.36 -83.31
CA VAL A 237 59.48 22.43 -84.07
C VAL A 237 59.36 22.78 -85.55
N ILE A 238 60.49 22.92 -86.24
CA ILE A 238 60.55 23.03 -87.70
C ILE A 238 61.16 21.74 -88.24
N THR A 239 60.43 21.04 -89.10
CA THR A 239 60.88 19.82 -89.78
C THR A 239 61.15 20.06 -91.25
N ASP A 240 61.83 19.12 -91.89
CA ASP A 240 61.83 18.98 -93.35
C ASP A 240 60.53 18.32 -93.88
N GLU A 241 60.49 18.10 -95.19
CA GLU A 241 59.42 17.40 -95.92
C GLU A 241 59.21 15.93 -95.50
N LYS A 242 60.13 15.36 -94.71
CA LYS A 242 60.10 13.97 -94.20
C LYS A 242 59.84 13.94 -92.70
N ALA A 243 59.30 15.03 -92.14
CA ALA A 243 59.04 15.23 -90.72
C ALA A 243 60.29 15.11 -89.81
N THR A 244 61.51 15.21 -90.37
CA THR A 244 62.75 15.19 -89.58
C THR A 244 63.05 16.60 -89.06
N PRO A 245 63.24 16.81 -87.74
CA PRO A 245 63.58 18.12 -87.18
C PRO A 245 64.89 18.67 -87.75
N ILE A 246 64.91 19.97 -88.07
CA ILE A 246 66.11 20.64 -88.57
C ILE A 246 67.16 20.71 -87.44
N LYS A 247 68.34 20.15 -87.68
CA LYS A 247 69.47 20.16 -86.72
C LYS A 247 70.03 21.57 -86.53
N VAL A 248 70.42 21.89 -85.31
CA VAL A 248 70.83 23.23 -84.85
C VAL A 248 71.95 23.13 -83.81
N ASP A 249 72.95 24.01 -83.89
CA ASP A 249 74.21 23.87 -83.13
C ASP A 249 74.10 24.25 -81.64
N LYS A 250 73.02 24.92 -81.24
CA LYS A 250 72.74 25.30 -79.85
C LYS A 250 71.33 24.86 -79.47
N VAL A 251 71.27 23.82 -78.65
CA VAL A 251 70.04 23.15 -78.21
C VAL A 251 69.83 23.38 -76.72
N ILE A 252 68.57 23.55 -76.32
CA ILE A 252 68.09 23.49 -74.95
C ILE A 252 67.21 22.25 -74.83
N ASN A 253 67.56 21.33 -73.93
CA ASN A 253 66.70 20.18 -73.62
C ASN A 253 65.57 20.66 -72.69
N ALA A 254 64.32 20.35 -73.02
CA ALA A 254 63.16 20.67 -72.21
C ALA A 254 62.12 19.55 -72.24
N THR A 255 61.51 19.22 -71.11
CA THR A 255 60.42 18.24 -71.05
C THR A 255 59.08 18.96 -71.18
N VAL A 256 58.30 18.65 -72.22
CA VAL A 256 56.95 19.17 -72.43
C VAL A 256 55.90 18.08 -72.23
N LYS A 257 54.72 18.43 -71.71
CA LYS A 257 53.60 17.47 -71.60
C LYS A 257 52.66 17.62 -72.78
N VAL A 258 52.66 16.62 -73.66
CA VAL A 258 51.79 16.54 -74.85
C VAL A 258 50.89 15.33 -74.69
N ASN A 259 49.57 15.52 -74.86
CA ASN A 259 48.56 14.46 -74.71
C ASN A 259 48.66 13.66 -73.38
N GLY A 260 49.12 14.31 -72.31
CA GLY A 260 49.33 13.71 -70.99
C GLY A 260 50.66 12.97 -70.79
N GLN A 261 51.41 12.70 -71.86
CA GLN A 261 52.74 12.09 -71.79
C GLN A 261 53.83 13.16 -71.69
N SER A 262 54.89 12.88 -70.91
CA SER A 262 56.10 13.68 -70.92
C SER A 262 56.94 13.35 -72.15
N LEU A 263 57.24 14.35 -72.97
CA LEU A 263 58.10 14.26 -74.15
C LEU A 263 59.30 15.18 -73.96
N ASP A 264 60.49 14.60 -73.97
CA ASP A 264 61.73 15.39 -73.98
C ASP A 264 61.99 15.92 -75.39
N ILE A 265 62.07 17.24 -75.51
CA ILE A 265 62.28 17.95 -76.78
C ILE A 265 63.61 18.71 -76.78
N GLN A 266 64.16 18.83 -77.98
CA GLN A 266 65.29 19.69 -78.28
C GLN A 266 64.77 21.02 -78.83
N ALA A 267 64.85 22.08 -78.02
CA ALA A 267 64.39 23.42 -78.33
C ALA A 267 65.55 24.38 -78.64
N VAL A 268 65.23 25.56 -79.17
CA VAL A 268 66.17 26.67 -79.35
C VAL A 268 65.52 27.94 -78.82
N GLU A 269 66.30 28.74 -78.09
CA GLU A 269 65.87 30.07 -77.65
C GLU A 269 65.70 31.02 -78.85
N ALA A 270 64.53 31.67 -78.93
CA ALA A 270 64.25 32.66 -79.95
C ALA A 270 65.07 33.93 -79.68
N LYS A 271 66.09 34.18 -80.49
CA LYS A 271 66.86 35.43 -80.44
C LYS A 271 66.04 36.58 -81.02
N GLU A 272 65.82 37.60 -80.18
CA GLU A 272 65.30 38.92 -80.56
C GLU A 272 66.07 39.54 -81.74
#